data_AF-W0VE87-F1
#
_entry.id   AF-W0VE87-F1
#
_cell.length_a   1.000
_cell.length_b   1.000
_cell.length_c   1.000
_cell.angle_alpha   90.00
_cell.angle_beta   90.00
_cell.angle_gamma   90.00
#
_symmetry.space_group_name_H-M   'P 1'
#
loop_
_entity.id
_entity.type
_entity.pdbx_description
1 polymer ?
#
loop_
_entity_poly.entity_id
_entity_poly.type
_entity_poly.pdbx_seq_one_letter_code
_entity_poly.pdbx_strand_id
1 'polypeptide(L)'
;MHSVKVIAGGLLLLALLSAGRGWLAPRSGPGTLLAVFSVAWLGASILNLVLGMRAGYGFSEELPFFLLVFCVPMTSALLWCKQ
;
A
#
# COMPACT_ATOMS: atom_id res chain seq x y z
N MET A 1 17.67 3.35 1.00
CA MET A 1 16.66 4.43 1.05
C MET A 1 15.39 3.87 1.67
N HIS A 2 14.94 4.42 2.80
CA HIS A 2 13.84 3.89 3.62
C HIS A 2 12.54 3.72 2.80
N SER A 3 12.13 4.76 2.06
CA SER A 3 10.88 4.79 1.30
C SER A 3 10.79 3.77 0.17
N VAL A 4 11.92 3.41 -0.47
CA VAL A 4 11.95 2.37 -1.52
C VAL A 4 11.60 0.99 -0.95
N LYS A 5 12.09 0.67 0.26
CA LYS A 5 11.74 -0.58 0.95
C LYS A 5 10.26 -0.62 1.33
N VAL A 6 9.69 0.53 1.71
CA VAL A 6 8.26 0.63 2.04
C VAL A 6 7.40 0.43 0.79
N ILE A 7 7.74 1.05 -0.34
CA ILE A 7 7.04 0.82 -1.63
C ILE A 7 7.11 -0.66 -2.02
N ALA A 8 8.28 -1.28 -1.91
CA ALA A 8 8.44 -2.71 -2.18
C ALA A 8 7.57 -3.58 -1.27
N GLY A 9 7.43 -3.21 0.01
CA GLY A 9 6.50 -3.85 0.94
C GLY A 9 5.04 -3.79 0.48
N GLY A 10 4.61 -2.70 -0.14
CA GLY A 10 3.25 -2.54 -0.66
C GLY A 10 2.97 -3.41 -1.87
N LEU A 11 3.92 -3.47 -2.80
CA LEU A 11 3.83 -4.38 -3.94
C LEU A 11 3.83 -5.84 -3.49
N LEU A 12 4.62 -6.18 -2.47
CA LEU A 12 4.67 -7.52 -1.90
C LEU A 12 3.36 -7.88 -1.19
N LEU A 13 2.75 -6.94 -0.46
CA LEU A 13 1.43 -7.14 0.14
C LEU A 13 0.36 -7.36 -0.93
N LEU A 14 0.37 -6.59 -2.02
CA LEU A 14 -0.54 -6.76 -3.15
C LEU A 14 -0.38 -8.16 -3.78
N ALA A 15 0.86 -8.61 -3.98
CA ALA A 15 1.15 -9.94 -4.52
C ALA A 15 0.63 -11.06 -3.60
N LEU A 16 0.88 -10.95 -2.29
CA LEU A 16 0.41 -11.94 -1.31
C LEU A 16 -1.11 -12.01 -1.23
N LEU A 17 -1.80 -10.87 -1.19
CA LEU A 17 -3.26 -10.84 -1.16
C LEU A 17 -3.87 -11.39 -2.47
N SER A 18 -3.23 -11.10 -3.61
CA SER A 18 -3.64 -11.63 -4.90
C SER A 18 -3.45 -13.14 -5.00
N ALA A 19 -2.31 -13.66 -4.54
CA ALA A 19 -2.04 -15.10 -4.49
C ALA A 19 -2.98 -15.80 -3.50
N GLY A 20 -3.15 -15.23 -2.29
CA GLY A 20 -4.05 -15.75 -1.26
C GLY A 20 -5.51 -15.78 -1.71
N ARG A 21 -5.97 -14.81 -2.50
CA ARG A 21 -7.32 -14.83 -3.11
C ARG A 21 -7.56 -16.09 -3.94
N GLY A 22 -6.58 -16.51 -4.74
CA GLY A 22 -6.68 -17.72 -5.56
C GLY A 22 -6.82 -19.01 -4.74
N TRP A 23 -6.32 -19.02 -3.50
CA TRP A 23 -6.28 -20.22 -2.64
C TRP A 23 -7.36 -20.24 -1.56
N LEU A 24 -7.61 -19.10 -0.89
CA LEU A 24 -8.42 -19.01 0.33
C LEU A 24 -9.83 -18.47 0.07
N ALA A 25 -9.99 -17.67 -0.98
CA ALA A 25 -11.27 -17.01 -1.28
C ALA A 25 -11.51 -16.90 -2.79
N PRO A 26 -11.59 -18.03 -3.53
CA PRO A 26 -11.69 -18.03 -4.99
C PRO A 26 -12.95 -17.35 -5.54
N ARG A 27 -13.99 -17.19 -4.71
CA ARG A 27 -15.22 -16.45 -5.04
C ARG A 27 -15.12 -14.93 -4.78
N SER A 28 -14.09 -14.45 -4.11
CA SER A 28 -13.91 -13.02 -3.86
C SER A 28 -13.52 -12.32 -5.16
N GLY A 29 -14.35 -11.36 -5.56
CA GLY A 29 -14.12 -10.55 -6.75
C GLY A 29 -12.95 -9.56 -6.58
N PRO A 30 -12.45 -8.98 -7.68
CA PRO A 30 -11.37 -7.99 -7.67
C PRO A 30 -11.69 -6.76 -6.80
N GLY A 31 -12.97 -6.39 -6.67
CA GLY A 31 -13.38 -5.28 -5.79
C GLY A 31 -13.09 -5.52 -4.30
N THR A 32 -13.23 -6.76 -3.81
CA THR A 32 -12.92 -7.10 -2.41
C THR A 32 -11.42 -7.04 -2.15
N LEU A 33 -10.60 -7.52 -3.10
CA LEU A 33 -9.15 -7.44 -3.02
C LEU A 33 -8.68 -5.98 -2.96
N LEU A 34 -9.20 -5.15 -3.86
CA LEU A 34 -8.88 -3.73 -3.90
C LEU A 34 -9.26 -3.04 -2.57
N ALA A 35 -10.45 -3.30 -2.03
CA ALA A 35 -10.89 -2.71 -0.76
C ALA A 35 -10.00 -3.10 0.41
N VAL A 36 -9.70 -4.40 0.57
CA VAL A 36 -8.83 -4.90 1.65
C VAL A 36 -7.43 -4.34 1.53
N PHE A 37 -6.85 -4.38 0.33
CA PHE A 37 -5.54 -3.81 0.07
C PHE A 37 -5.50 -2.30 0.36
N SER A 38 -6.51 -1.55 -0.09
CA SER A 38 -6.58 -0.09 0.11
C SER A 38 -6.57 0.28 1.59
N VAL A 39 -7.39 -0.39 2.40
CA VAL A 39 -7.48 -0.12 3.85
C VAL A 39 -6.17 -0.49 4.55
N ALA A 40 -5.62 -1.67 4.26
CA ALA A 40 -4.37 -2.12 4.86
C ALA A 40 -3.19 -1.20 4.48
N TRP A 41 -3.11 -0.82 3.20
CA TRP A 41 -2.00 -0.02 2.68
C TRP A 41 -2.08 1.45 3.11
N LEU A 42 -3.29 2.00 3.21
CA LEU A 42 -3.50 3.34 3.77
C LEU A 42 -2.99 3.40 5.22
N GLY A 43 -3.34 2.40 6.04
CA GLY A 43 -2.85 2.29 7.42
C GLY A 43 -1.33 2.22 7.49
N ALA A 44 -0.69 1.36 6.69
CA ALA A 44 0.76 1.25 6.63
C ALA A 44 1.45 2.56 6.19
N SER A 45 0.87 3.26 5.21
CA SER A 45 1.39 4.53 4.71
C SER A 45 1.29 5.64 5.76
N ILE A 46 0.18 5.70 6.51
CA ILE A 46 0.00 6.64 7.62
C ILE A 46 1.02 6.36 8.73
N LEU A 47 1.23 5.09 9.09
CA LEU A 47 2.25 4.73 10.08
C LEU A 47 3.64 5.17 9.63
N ASN A 48 3.98 5.01 8.34
CA ASN A 48 5.25 5.51 7.81
C ASN A 48 5.39 7.04 7.96
N LEU A 49 4.33 7.80 7.68
CA LEU A 49 4.31 9.26 7.87
C LEU A 49 4.50 9.65 9.34
N VAL A 50 3.80 8.98 10.27
CA VAL A 50 3.92 9.23 11.71
C VAL A 50 5.33 8.91 12.20
N LEU A 51 5.94 7.82 11.73
CA LEU A 51 7.32 7.46 12.08
C LEU A 51 8.33 8.48 11.56
N GLY A 52 8.14 9.01 10.35
CA GLY A 52 8.93 10.10 9.80
C GLY A 52 8.85 11.37 10.65
N MET A 53 7.64 11.78 11.03
CA MET A 53 7.45 12.93 11.94
C MET A 53 8.12 12.71 13.30
N ARG A 54 8.07 11.49 13.85
CA ARG A 54 8.73 11.14 15.11
C ARG A 54 10.26 11.16 15.02
N ALA A 55 10.83 11.07 13.82
CA ALA A 55 12.27 11.23 13.60
C ALA A 55 12.72 12.70 13.56
N GLY A 56 11.80 13.66 13.68
CA GLY A 56 12.08 15.10 13.74
C GLY A 56 11.82 15.86 12.45
N TYR A 57 11.31 15.20 11.39
CA TYR A 57 10.93 15.87 10.15
C TYR A 57 9.55 16.54 10.25
N GLY A 58 9.36 17.66 9.55
CA GLY A 58 8.07 18.33 9.48
C GLY A 58 7.03 17.55 8.66
N PHE A 59 5.75 17.80 8.95
CA PHE A 59 4.64 17.18 8.18
C PHE A 59 4.73 17.48 6.68
N SER A 60 5.00 18.72 6.31
CA SER A 60 5.12 19.13 4.89
C SER A 60 6.33 18.52 4.19
N GLU A 61 7.38 18.16 4.92
CA GLU A 61 8.55 17.47 4.38
C GLU A 61 8.25 15.99 4.12
N GLU A 62 7.50 15.34 5.01
CA GLU A 62 7.15 13.92 4.89
C GLU A 62 5.93 13.66 3.99
N LEU A 63 5.05 14.63 3.80
CA LEU A 63 3.85 14.54 2.95
C LEU A 63 4.13 14.09 1.50
N PRO A 64 5.10 14.66 0.75
CA PRO A 64 5.40 14.18 -0.60
C PRO A 64 5.88 12.72 -0.63
N PHE A 65 6.63 12.27 0.39
CA PHE A 65 7.05 10.88 0.50
C PHE A 65 5.88 9.95 0.85
N PHE A 66 4.99 10.37 1.75
CA PHE A 66 3.74 9.67 2.03
C PHE A 66 2.91 9.48 0.76
N LEU A 67 2.74 10.54 -0.04
CA LEU A 67 2.01 10.47 -1.31
C LEU A 67 2.65 9.47 -2.28
N LEU A 68 3.98 9.44 -2.40
CA LEU A 68 4.67 8.46 -3.24
C LEU A 68 4.48 7.02 -2.72
N VAL A 69 4.66 6.81 -1.40
CA VAL A 69 4.52 5.51 -0.75
C VAL A 69 3.08 4.97 -0.84
N PHE A 70 2.08 5.85 -0.79
CA PHE A 70 0.68 5.48 -0.92
C PHE A 70 0.26 5.30 -2.38
N CYS A 71 0.51 6.29 -3.24
CA CYS A 71 0.00 6.32 -4.61
C CYS A 71 0.59 5.21 -5.47
N VAL A 72 1.90 4.91 -5.37
CA VAL A 72 2.53 3.92 -6.26
C VAL A 72 1.92 2.52 -6.09
N PRO A 73 1.79 1.96 -4.86
CA PRO A 73 1.16 0.66 -4.69
C PRO A 73 -0.34 0.71 -4.94
N MET A 74 -1.02 1.82 -4.60
CA MET A 74 -2.46 1.98 -4.84
C MET A 74 -2.81 1.98 -6.32
N THR A 75 -2.05 2.68 -7.17
CA THR A 75 -2.26 2.66 -8.62
C THR A 75 -1.97 1.29 -9.20
N SER A 76 -0.94 0.58 -8.70
CA SER A 76 -0.67 -0.79 -9.12
C SER A 76 -1.84 -1.75 -8.81
N ALA A 77 -2.44 -1.63 -7.62
CA ALA A 77 -3.62 -2.42 -7.24
C ALA A 77 -4.84 -2.10 -8.10
N LEU A 78 -5.05 -0.82 -8.43
CA LEU A 78 -6.13 -0.39 -9.33
C LEU A 78 -5.96 -0.97 -10.73
N LEU A 79 -4.75 -0.88 -11.31
CA LEU A 79 -4.45 -1.43 -12.62
C LEU A 79 -4.62 -2.96 -12.64
N TRP A 80 -4.15 -3.64 -11.61
CA TRP A 80 -4.26 -5.09 -11.46
C TRP A 80 -5.72 -5.58 -11.36
N CYS A 81 -6.57 -4.85 -10.62
CA CYS A 81 -7.98 -5.23 -10.43
C CYS A 81 -8.90 -4.80 -11.58
N LYS A 82 -8.41 -3.97 -12.52
CA LYS A 82 -9.13 -3.55 -13.73
C LYS A 82 -8.99 -4.54 -14.89
N GLN A 83 -8.05 -5.47 -14.79
CA GLN A 83 -7.72 -6.50 -15.78
C GLN A 83 -8.62 -7.72 -15.61
#